data_AF-A0A933LH38-F1
#
_entry.id   AF-A0A933LH38-F1
#
_cell.length_a   1.000
_cell.length_b   1.000
_cell.length_c   1.000
_cell.angle_alpha   90.00
_cell.angle_beta   90.00
_cell.angle_gamma   90.00
#
_symmetry.space_group_name_H-M   'P 1'
#
loop_
_entity.id
_entity.type
_entity.pdbx_description
1 polymer ?
#
loop_
_entity_poly.entity_id
_entity_poly.type
_entity_poly.pdbx_seq_one_letter_code
_entity_poly.pdbx_strand_id
1 'polypeptide(L)'
;MVQAVMRTLAFILPTAALPAAVFAQTTTSAPSEASVSPADRALDDAMQRLFDSIAGLQVDADGTSRSVAGLLAAWPQAERQLRQAVLAHVQTSRPRQPAPGLTAIDVRIPIDRLTRLLQEAMQSLPATDRPQRLRLPAAAGPAVSATGRVADDGRPRDSRAGWRHCTQDDIFLSHRAAEHDLRQRLLARLLRLPLTNRQTVGQPARERPDLDRLLRAQLERLAVGEPALEPTGLCVLTCTLSPGQLSTLVNQALAQAGLAATIAVEPDGDLDGPIMLQGFSTPPPRPPPAAGPPRLGPRPAWADQVLSKTATASAPAATGDPAERRALAVRAARIEARRQLWLEIENLMLPAGQTVGEAIARRPDAARVIEAIDAATFNPSAPTVDDHGTAKLTVALRLETVWQIVSR
;
A
#
# COMPACT_ATOMS: atom_id res chain seq x y z
N MET A 1 -61.30 -57.00 -4.42
CA MET A 1 -61.35 -56.39 -3.07
C MET A 1 -60.26 -57.06 -2.23
N VAL A 2 -59.00 -56.59 -2.34
CA VAL A 2 -57.87 -57.04 -1.50
C VAL A 2 -56.93 -55.84 -1.33
N GLN A 3 -56.73 -55.42 -0.08
CA GLN A 3 -55.80 -54.36 0.33
C GLN A 3 -54.35 -54.91 0.31
N ALA A 4 -53.42 -54.12 -0.23
CA ALA A 4 -51.98 -54.34 -0.07
C ALA A 4 -51.36 -53.14 0.65
N VAL A 5 -50.76 -53.42 1.80
CA VAL A 5 -50.10 -52.50 2.73
C VAL A 5 -48.69 -52.20 2.23
N MET A 6 -48.37 -50.93 2.00
CA MET A 6 -47.02 -50.47 1.67
C MET A 6 -46.45 -49.72 2.87
N ARG A 7 -45.57 -50.39 3.62
CA ARG A 7 -44.83 -49.84 4.78
C ARG A 7 -43.72 -48.91 4.27
N THR A 8 -43.79 -47.64 4.67
CA THR A 8 -42.72 -46.65 4.48
C THR A 8 -41.85 -46.64 5.74
N LEU A 9 -40.59 -47.06 5.62
CA LEU A 9 -39.58 -46.98 6.67
C LEU A 9 -38.88 -45.61 6.56
N ALA A 10 -39.20 -44.70 7.48
CA ALA A 10 -38.48 -43.45 7.67
C ALA A 10 -37.26 -43.72 8.57
N PHE A 11 -36.06 -43.66 7.98
CA PHE A 11 -34.79 -43.67 8.72
C PHE A 11 -34.49 -42.24 9.20
N ILE A 12 -34.63 -42.00 10.49
CA ILE A 12 -34.20 -40.77 11.15
C ILE A 12 -32.73 -40.95 11.55
N LEU A 13 -31.82 -40.29 10.85
CA LEU A 13 -30.42 -40.19 11.24
C LEU A 13 -30.25 -39.07 12.28
N PRO A 14 -29.56 -39.32 13.41
CA PRO A 14 -29.28 -38.29 14.40
C PRO A 14 -28.15 -37.36 13.92
N THR A 15 -28.46 -36.07 13.78
CA THR A 15 -27.49 -35.01 13.53
C THR A 15 -26.66 -34.78 14.80
N ALA A 16 -25.47 -35.38 14.89
CA ALA A 16 -24.52 -35.10 15.96
C ALA A 16 -23.90 -33.71 15.74
N ALA A 17 -24.36 -32.71 16.51
CA ALA A 17 -23.75 -31.40 16.58
C ALA A 17 -22.41 -31.51 17.33
N LEU A 18 -21.29 -31.34 16.63
CA LEU A 18 -19.98 -31.23 17.26
C LEU A 18 -19.87 -29.87 17.95
N PRO A 19 -19.41 -29.79 19.22
CA PRO A 19 -19.20 -28.53 19.91
C PRO A 19 -18.02 -27.79 19.26
N ALA A 20 -18.30 -26.62 18.68
CA ALA A 20 -17.25 -25.68 18.28
C ALA A 20 -16.52 -25.22 19.55
N ALA A 21 -15.27 -25.65 19.73
CA ALA A 21 -14.39 -25.14 20.76
C ALA A 21 -14.07 -23.67 20.45
N VAL A 22 -14.87 -22.76 21.03
CA VAL A 22 -14.58 -21.33 21.05
C VAL A 22 -13.39 -21.13 21.97
N PHE A 23 -12.19 -21.03 21.40
CA PHE A 23 -11.03 -20.53 22.13
C PHE A 23 -11.31 -19.07 22.48
N ALA A 24 -11.63 -18.81 23.75
CA ALA A 24 -11.73 -17.47 24.28
C ALA A 24 -10.34 -16.80 24.17
N GLN A 25 -10.16 -15.99 23.14
CA GLN A 25 -9.03 -15.08 23.06
C GLN A 25 -9.19 -14.09 24.20
N THR A 26 -8.29 -14.11 25.17
CA THR A 26 -8.16 -13.08 26.20
C THR A 26 -7.94 -11.76 25.49
N THR A 27 -8.99 -10.96 25.37
CA THR A 27 -8.92 -9.58 24.88
C THR A 27 -8.20 -8.76 25.95
N THR A 28 -6.87 -8.79 25.92
CA THR A 28 -6.04 -7.85 26.64
C THR A 28 -6.45 -6.45 26.20
N SER A 29 -7.16 -5.73 27.07
CA SER A 29 -7.58 -4.35 26.84
C SER A 29 -6.39 -3.53 26.36
N ALA A 30 -6.51 -2.96 25.15
CA ALA A 30 -5.44 -2.24 24.51
C ALA A 30 -4.96 -1.09 25.43
N PRO A 31 -3.64 -0.90 25.60
CA PRO A 31 -3.11 0.22 26.36
C PRO A 31 -3.63 1.53 25.76
N SER A 32 -4.04 2.45 26.63
CA SER A 32 -4.47 3.81 26.24
C SER A 32 -3.43 4.45 25.30
N GLU A 33 -3.89 4.99 24.16
CA GLU A 33 -3.07 5.68 23.15
C GLU A 33 -2.19 6.80 23.75
N ALA A 34 -2.56 7.33 24.93
CA ALA A 34 -1.89 8.43 25.61
C ALA A 34 -0.46 8.14 26.14
N SER A 35 0.12 6.96 25.88
CA SER A 35 1.37 6.52 26.54
C SER A 35 2.56 6.25 25.61
N VAL A 36 2.43 6.36 24.29
CA VAL A 36 3.53 6.01 23.38
C VAL A 36 4.49 7.19 23.17
N SER A 37 5.73 7.04 23.63
CA SER A 37 6.74 8.09 23.52
C SER A 37 7.15 8.36 22.06
N PRO A 38 7.52 9.60 21.68
CA PRO A 38 8.08 9.89 20.35
C PRO A 38 9.35 9.08 20.04
N ALA A 39 10.13 8.71 21.07
CA ALA A 39 11.29 7.85 20.94
C ALA A 39 10.90 6.44 20.48
N ASP A 40 9.87 5.85 21.08
CA ASP A 40 9.36 4.54 20.67
C ASP A 40 8.87 4.52 19.22
N ARG A 41 8.19 5.60 18.78
CA ARG A 41 7.75 5.74 17.39
C ARG A 41 8.94 5.89 16.44
N ALA A 42 9.94 6.69 16.83
CA ALA A 42 11.16 6.85 16.04
C ALA A 42 11.96 5.54 15.95
N LEU A 43 11.96 4.71 17.00
CA LEU A 43 12.58 3.38 16.98
C LEU A 43 11.88 2.46 15.97
N ASP A 44 10.54 2.39 15.98
CA ASP A 44 9.80 1.57 15.03
C ASP A 44 10.02 2.01 13.57
N ASP A 45 10.04 3.32 13.30
CA ASP A 45 10.39 3.86 11.96
C ASP A 45 11.84 3.50 11.57
N ALA A 46 12.77 3.54 12.54
CA ALA A 46 14.18 3.19 12.32
C ALA A 46 14.32 1.71 11.95
N MET A 47 13.61 0.84 12.66
CA MET A 47 13.59 -0.60 12.41
C MET A 47 12.97 -0.92 11.04
N GLN A 48 11.85 -0.29 10.68
CA GLN A 48 11.24 -0.50 9.36
C GLN A 48 12.19 -0.08 8.24
N ARG A 49 12.82 1.10 8.34
CA ARG A 49 13.84 1.55 7.37
C ARG A 49 15.06 0.64 7.32
N LEU A 50 15.47 0.07 8.45
CA LEU A 50 16.56 -0.90 8.49
C LEU A 50 16.17 -2.16 7.72
N PHE A 51 14.94 -2.68 7.91
CA PHE A 51 14.44 -3.82 7.14
C PHE A 51 14.36 -3.52 5.65
N ASP A 52 13.87 -2.34 5.26
CA ASP A 52 13.83 -1.93 3.85
C ASP A 52 15.25 -1.86 3.24
N SER A 53 16.21 -1.35 4.02
CA SER A 53 17.62 -1.30 3.61
C SER A 53 18.22 -2.70 3.45
N ILE A 54 17.97 -3.60 4.41
CA ILE A 54 18.40 -5.00 4.36
C ILE A 54 17.78 -5.70 3.14
N ALA A 55 16.48 -5.52 2.93
CA ALA A 55 15.72 -6.08 1.83
C ALA A 55 16.29 -5.68 0.45
N GLY A 56 16.81 -4.46 0.33
CA GLY A 56 17.46 -3.94 -0.87
C GLY A 56 18.91 -4.39 -1.10
N LEU A 57 19.58 -4.99 -0.11
CA LEU A 57 20.97 -5.45 -0.27
C LEU A 57 21.07 -6.53 -1.32
N GLN A 58 22.07 -6.41 -2.19
CA GLN A 58 22.43 -7.49 -3.11
C GLN A 58 23.14 -8.61 -2.35
N VAL A 59 22.83 -9.85 -2.69
CA VAL A 59 23.40 -11.08 -2.16
C VAL A 59 23.85 -11.92 -3.34
N ASP A 60 25.07 -12.41 -3.29
CA ASP A 60 25.52 -13.46 -4.19
C ASP A 60 25.07 -14.82 -3.61
N ALA A 61 24.12 -15.45 -4.30
CA ALA A 61 23.61 -16.77 -4.01
C ALA A 61 23.96 -17.70 -5.19
N ASP A 62 24.94 -18.58 -4.96
CA ASP A 62 25.43 -19.56 -5.94
C ASP A 62 25.80 -18.96 -7.32
N GLY A 63 26.40 -17.76 -7.33
CA GLY A 63 26.83 -17.07 -8.54
C GLY A 63 25.74 -16.19 -9.17
N THR A 64 24.56 -16.08 -8.56
CA THR A 64 23.50 -15.16 -8.98
C THR A 64 23.34 -14.03 -7.97
N SER A 65 23.47 -12.79 -8.44
CA SER A 65 23.19 -11.60 -7.63
C SER A 65 21.68 -11.37 -7.56
N ARG A 66 21.13 -11.36 -6.35
CA ARG A 66 19.72 -11.04 -6.09
C ARG A 66 19.60 -10.14 -4.87
N SER A 67 18.55 -9.34 -4.79
CA SER A 67 18.27 -8.65 -3.52
C SER A 67 17.89 -9.65 -2.42
N VAL A 68 18.10 -9.31 -1.15
CA VAL A 68 17.61 -10.12 -0.01
C VAL A 68 16.10 -10.34 -0.15
N ALA A 69 15.33 -9.30 -0.51
CA ALA A 69 13.90 -9.44 -0.76
C ALA A 69 13.58 -10.47 -1.86
N GLY A 70 14.31 -10.43 -2.99
CA GLY A 70 14.13 -11.36 -4.09
C GLY A 70 14.51 -12.80 -3.72
N LEU A 71 15.52 -12.97 -2.85
CA LEU A 71 15.90 -14.27 -2.30
C LEU A 71 14.81 -14.83 -1.37
N LEU A 72 14.22 -13.97 -0.53
CA LEU A 72 13.23 -14.36 0.50
C LEU A 72 11.78 -14.37 0.01
N ALA A 73 11.47 -13.85 -1.18
CA ALA A 73 10.10 -13.69 -1.68
C ALA A 73 9.30 -15.02 -1.69
N ALA A 74 9.97 -16.14 -1.95
CA ALA A 74 9.36 -17.48 -1.93
C ALA A 74 9.22 -18.08 -0.52
N TRP A 75 9.84 -17.46 0.51
CA TRP A 75 10.02 -18.04 1.84
C TRP A 75 9.64 -17.06 2.97
N PRO A 76 8.34 -16.75 3.16
CA PRO A 76 7.92 -15.78 4.16
C PRO A 76 8.32 -16.12 5.60
N GLN A 77 8.40 -17.41 5.92
CA GLN A 77 8.87 -17.86 7.24
C GLN A 77 10.33 -17.48 7.48
N ALA A 78 11.19 -17.59 6.46
CA ALA A 78 12.59 -17.17 6.56
C ALA A 78 12.71 -15.64 6.68
N GLU A 79 11.88 -14.87 5.97
CA GLU A 79 11.81 -13.41 6.17
C GLU A 79 11.41 -13.05 7.59
N ARG A 80 10.35 -13.69 8.12
CA ARG A 80 9.88 -13.47 9.49
C ARG A 80 10.95 -13.81 10.52
N GLN A 81 11.63 -14.95 10.36
CA GLN A 81 12.75 -15.35 11.22
C GLN A 81 13.91 -14.36 11.15
N LEU A 82 14.28 -13.90 9.95
CA LEU A 82 15.32 -12.89 9.78
C LEU A 82 14.95 -11.58 10.50
N ARG A 83 13.71 -11.09 10.34
CA ARG A 83 13.24 -9.88 11.03
C ARG A 83 13.31 -10.00 12.54
N GLN A 84 12.83 -11.13 13.08
CA GLN A 84 12.88 -11.40 14.51
C GLN A 84 14.32 -11.48 15.03
N ALA A 85 15.21 -12.13 14.28
CA ALA A 85 16.61 -12.24 14.65
C ALA A 85 17.33 -10.89 14.58
N VAL A 86 17.04 -10.06 13.57
CA VAL A 86 17.61 -8.71 13.45
C VAL A 86 17.17 -7.82 14.61
N LEU A 87 15.89 -7.86 15.01
CA LEU A 87 15.40 -7.14 16.19
C LEU A 87 16.17 -7.46 17.47
N ALA A 88 16.56 -8.73 17.64
CA ALA A 88 17.32 -9.17 18.81
C ALA A 88 18.79 -8.72 18.81
N HIS A 89 19.34 -8.29 17.66
CA HIS A 89 20.78 -8.00 17.50
C HIS A 89 21.10 -6.57 17.07
N VAL A 90 20.07 -5.77 16.81
CA VAL A 90 20.23 -4.39 16.39
C VAL A 90 20.83 -3.54 17.51
N GLN A 91 21.75 -2.65 17.15
CA GLN A 91 22.30 -1.65 18.06
C GLN A 91 21.54 -0.35 17.88
N THR A 92 20.99 0.18 18.98
CA THR A 92 20.13 1.37 18.98
C THR A 92 20.85 2.54 19.64
N SER A 93 20.84 3.71 19.00
CA SER A 93 21.38 4.94 19.57
C SER A 93 20.45 5.50 20.67
N ARG A 94 20.96 6.47 21.44
CA ARG A 94 20.08 7.30 22.26
C ARG A 94 19.18 8.16 21.36
N PRO A 95 17.92 8.44 21.76
CA PRO A 95 17.08 9.41 21.07
C PRO A 95 17.76 10.78 21.02
N ARG A 96 17.68 11.45 19.87
CA ARG A 96 18.18 12.80 19.65
C ARG A 96 17.11 13.68 19.01
N GLN A 97 17.19 14.99 19.23
CA GLN A 97 16.29 15.97 18.62
C GLN A 97 17.04 16.80 17.57
N PRO A 98 17.08 16.37 16.30
CA PRO A 98 17.74 17.13 15.24
C PRO A 98 17.04 18.46 14.93
N ALA A 99 15.77 18.61 15.28
CA ALA A 99 14.99 19.85 15.17
C ALA A 99 13.91 19.89 16.26
N PRO A 100 13.37 21.08 16.63
CA PRO A 100 12.26 21.18 17.56
C PRO A 100 11.07 20.32 17.11
N GLY A 101 10.56 19.47 18.00
CA GLY A 101 9.43 18.56 17.72
C GLY A 101 9.76 17.34 16.85
N LEU A 102 11.02 17.15 16.43
CA LEU A 102 11.46 16.01 15.65
C LEU A 102 12.35 15.11 16.52
N THR A 103 11.92 13.88 16.76
CA THR A 103 12.73 12.86 17.44
C THR A 103 13.34 11.92 16.41
N ALA A 104 14.63 11.61 16.56
CA ALA A 104 15.35 10.66 15.71
C ALA A 104 16.09 9.60 16.54
N ILE A 105 16.12 8.39 16.00
CA ILE A 105 16.89 7.25 16.54
C ILE A 105 17.64 6.60 15.38
N ASP A 106 18.91 6.30 15.60
CA ASP A 106 19.75 5.59 14.65
C ASP A 106 19.84 4.11 15.09
N VAL A 107 19.59 3.19 14.17
CA VAL A 107 19.76 1.75 14.37
C VAL A 107 20.81 1.22 13.41
N ARG A 108 21.60 0.24 13.86
CA ARG A 108 22.61 -0.40 13.02
C ARG A 108 22.78 -1.88 13.31
N ILE A 109 23.13 -2.65 12.29
CA ILE A 109 23.55 -4.05 12.41
C ILE A 109 24.88 -4.27 11.65
N PRO A 110 25.92 -4.82 12.30
CA PRO A 110 27.15 -5.20 11.62
C PRO A 110 26.93 -6.21 10.50
N ILE A 111 27.64 -6.06 9.38
CA ILE A 111 27.40 -6.87 8.17
C ILE A 111 27.74 -8.35 8.38
N ASP A 112 28.74 -8.64 9.22
CA ASP A 112 29.14 -9.99 9.62
C ASP A 112 28.06 -10.66 10.48
N ARG A 113 27.37 -9.88 11.34
CA ARG A 113 26.22 -10.38 12.09
C ARG A 113 25.05 -10.64 11.17
N LEU A 114 24.72 -9.68 10.30
CA LEU A 114 23.62 -9.83 9.34
C LEU A 114 23.82 -11.04 8.41
N THR A 115 25.04 -11.26 7.92
CA THR A 115 25.37 -12.42 7.07
C THR A 115 25.05 -13.73 7.79
N ARG A 116 25.42 -13.86 9.07
CA ARG A 116 25.10 -15.05 9.88
C ARG A 116 23.60 -15.23 10.08
N LEU A 117 22.87 -14.16 10.42
CA LEU A 117 21.41 -14.24 10.59
C LEU A 117 20.70 -14.65 9.30
N LEU A 118 21.17 -14.15 8.15
CA LEU A 118 20.62 -14.53 6.85
C LEU A 118 20.93 -16.00 6.53
N GLN A 119 22.13 -16.50 6.84
CA GLN A 119 22.46 -17.92 6.70
C GLN A 119 21.60 -18.80 7.62
N GLU A 120 21.38 -18.39 8.87
CA GLU A 120 20.51 -19.08 9.83
C GLU A 120 19.06 -19.16 9.30
N ALA A 121 18.52 -18.04 8.80
CA ALA A 121 17.18 -18.02 8.18
C ALA A 121 17.09 -18.91 6.92
N MET A 122 18.17 -19.05 6.15
CA MET A 122 18.22 -19.96 5.00
C MET A 122 18.33 -21.44 5.39
N GLN A 123 18.85 -21.77 6.57
CA GLN A 123 18.91 -23.16 7.04
C GLN A 123 17.53 -23.73 7.33
N SER A 124 16.51 -22.90 7.57
CA SER A 124 15.13 -23.34 7.78
C SER A 124 14.43 -23.78 6.49
N LEU A 125 15.03 -23.53 5.32
CA LEU A 125 14.43 -23.89 4.03
C LEU A 125 14.54 -25.41 3.76
N PRO A 126 13.72 -25.99 2.87
CA PRO A 126 13.95 -27.33 2.32
C PRO A 126 15.33 -27.41 1.65
N ALA A 127 16.00 -28.55 1.76
CA ALA A 127 17.37 -28.73 1.26
C ALA A 127 17.52 -28.44 -0.24
N THR A 128 16.47 -28.64 -1.04
CA THR A 128 16.41 -28.35 -2.48
C THR A 128 16.55 -26.88 -2.82
N ASP A 129 16.22 -25.99 -1.88
CA ASP A 129 16.11 -24.55 -2.11
C ASP A 129 17.13 -23.75 -1.30
N ARG A 130 18.00 -24.43 -0.55
CA ARG A 130 19.07 -23.80 0.24
C ARG A 130 20.20 -23.36 -0.67
N PRO A 131 20.54 -22.06 -0.72
CA PRO A 131 21.75 -21.64 -1.40
C PRO A 131 22.97 -22.22 -0.68
N GLN A 132 23.92 -22.79 -1.43
CA GLN A 132 25.12 -23.39 -0.83
C GLN A 132 26.09 -22.31 -0.35
N ARG A 133 26.13 -21.18 -1.06
CA ARG A 133 26.98 -20.04 -0.75
C ARG A 133 26.13 -18.78 -0.73
N LEU A 134 26.13 -18.12 0.42
CA LEU A 134 25.50 -16.83 0.61
C LEU A 134 26.55 -15.83 1.06
N ARG A 135 26.76 -14.78 0.26
CA ARG A 135 27.72 -13.71 0.56
C ARG A 135 27.10 -12.34 0.30
N LEU A 136 27.23 -11.44 1.26
CA LEU A 136 26.96 -10.02 1.06
C LEU A 136 28.19 -9.36 0.41
N PRO A 137 28.02 -8.48 -0.60
CA PRO A 137 29.11 -7.82 -1.28
C PRO A 137 29.82 -6.85 -0.33
N ALA A 138 31.13 -6.68 -0.51
CA ALA A 138 31.92 -5.72 0.28
C ALA A 138 31.39 -4.28 0.17
N ALA A 139 30.70 -3.95 -0.94
CA ALA A 139 30.04 -2.67 -1.15
C ALA A 139 28.94 -2.34 -0.11
N ALA A 140 28.44 -3.35 0.64
CA ALA A 140 27.49 -3.12 1.73
C ALA A 140 28.10 -2.38 2.93
N GLY A 141 29.43 -2.21 2.97
CA GLY A 141 30.13 -1.56 4.06
C GLY A 141 30.19 -2.40 5.34
N PRO A 142 30.70 -1.85 6.45
CA PRO A 142 30.90 -2.58 7.70
C PRO A 142 29.59 -2.85 8.46
N ALA A 143 28.55 -2.07 8.20
CA ALA A 143 27.25 -2.18 8.85
C ALA A 143 26.15 -1.59 7.97
N VAL A 144 24.94 -2.13 8.13
CA VAL A 144 23.71 -1.53 7.61
C VAL A 144 23.15 -0.64 8.70
N SER A 145 22.78 0.58 8.37
CA SER A 145 22.22 1.52 9.33
C SER A 145 21.01 2.25 8.75
N ALA A 146 20.10 2.65 9.62
CA ALA A 146 18.95 3.46 9.27
C ALA A 146 18.65 4.45 10.40
N THR A 147 18.08 5.60 10.03
CA THR A 147 17.60 6.60 10.98
C THR A 147 16.08 6.67 10.90
N GLY A 148 15.41 6.34 11.99
CA GLY A 148 13.99 6.60 12.13
C GLY A 148 13.73 8.00 12.63
N ARG A 149 12.66 8.62 12.13
CA ARG A 149 12.31 10.01 12.46
C ARG A 149 10.81 10.16 12.64
N VAL A 150 10.42 10.78 13.74
CA VAL A 150 9.01 11.09 14.02
C VAL A 150 8.87 12.54 14.45
N ALA A 151 8.03 13.27 13.72
CA ALA A 151 7.57 14.59 14.10
C ALA A 151 6.29 14.46 14.94
N ASP A 152 6.13 15.32 15.93
CA ASP A 152 4.84 15.50 16.60
C ASP A 152 3.90 16.31 15.69
N ASP A 153 3.18 15.60 14.82
CA ASP A 153 2.25 16.17 13.84
C ASP A 153 0.78 16.09 14.28
N GLY A 154 0.53 15.68 15.54
CA GLY A 154 -0.81 15.51 16.10
C GLY A 154 -1.66 14.45 15.40
N ARG A 155 -1.11 13.68 14.43
CA ARG A 155 -1.88 12.66 13.72
C ARG A 155 -2.05 11.42 14.59
N PRO A 156 -3.25 10.81 14.62
CA PRO A 156 -3.46 9.56 15.32
C PRO A 156 -2.59 8.47 14.69
N ARG A 157 -1.93 7.70 15.55
CA ARG A 157 -1.01 6.64 15.17
C ARG A 157 -1.23 5.44 16.05
N ASP A 158 -0.92 4.27 15.53
CA ASP A 158 -1.07 3.02 16.26
C ASP A 158 -0.22 2.99 17.54
N SER A 159 -0.61 2.13 18.47
CA SER A 159 0.11 1.91 19.73
C SER A 159 0.89 0.60 19.78
N ARG A 160 0.65 -0.34 18.86
CA ARG A 160 1.30 -1.65 18.80
C ARG A 160 2.75 -1.51 18.32
N ALA A 161 3.67 -2.18 19.01
CA ALA A 161 5.09 -2.20 18.65
C ALA A 161 5.31 -2.62 17.18
N GLY A 162 6.33 -2.06 16.53
CA GLY A 162 6.56 -2.19 15.09
C GLY A 162 5.65 -1.30 14.21
N TRP A 163 4.50 -0.87 14.74
CA TRP A 163 3.48 -0.09 14.04
C TRP A 163 3.27 1.29 14.63
N ARG A 164 3.99 1.67 15.71
CA ARG A 164 3.77 2.95 16.41
C ARG A 164 4.09 4.17 15.55
N HIS A 165 4.84 4.00 14.47
CA HIS A 165 5.10 5.04 13.49
C HIS A 165 3.98 5.18 12.44
N CYS A 166 3.03 4.23 12.38
CA CYS A 166 1.98 4.15 11.37
C CYS A 166 0.71 4.93 11.70
N THR A 167 0.16 5.58 10.67
CA THR A 167 -1.19 6.14 10.68
C THR A 167 -2.21 5.03 10.41
N GLN A 168 -3.50 5.32 10.62
CA GLN A 168 -4.57 4.38 10.29
C GLN A 168 -4.64 4.05 8.79
N ASP A 169 -4.35 5.03 7.92
CA ASP A 169 -4.30 4.82 6.47
C ASP A 169 -3.17 3.86 6.09
N ASP A 170 -1.99 3.99 6.73
CA ASP A 170 -0.87 3.07 6.50
C ASP A 170 -1.23 1.63 6.89
N ILE A 171 -1.91 1.45 8.03
CA ILE A 171 -2.37 0.14 8.50
C ILE A 171 -3.39 -0.45 7.53
N PHE A 172 -4.37 0.35 7.09
CA PHE A 172 -5.35 -0.07 6.11
C PHE A 172 -4.69 -0.53 4.80
N LEU A 173 -3.71 0.24 4.29
CA LEU A 173 -2.94 -0.13 3.11
C LEU A 173 -2.16 -1.44 3.31
N SER A 174 -1.51 -1.61 4.46
CA SER A 174 -0.83 -2.87 4.80
C SER A 174 -1.81 -4.05 4.86
N HIS A 175 -2.99 -3.90 5.46
CA HIS A 175 -4.01 -4.94 5.47
C HIS A 175 -4.41 -5.34 4.04
N ARG A 176 -4.70 -4.36 3.17
CA ARG A 176 -5.06 -4.61 1.77
C ARG A 176 -3.93 -5.26 0.97
N ALA A 177 -2.67 -4.90 1.24
CA ALA A 177 -1.51 -5.53 0.63
C ALA A 177 -1.35 -6.99 1.07
N ALA A 178 -1.54 -7.29 2.36
CA ALA A 178 -1.47 -8.65 2.89
C ALA A 178 -2.61 -9.53 2.33
N GLU A 179 -3.82 -8.96 2.16
CA GLU A 179 -4.93 -9.66 1.50
C GLU A 179 -4.58 -10.01 0.05
N HIS A 180 -3.96 -9.07 -0.66
CA HIS A 180 -3.56 -9.29 -2.05
C HIS A 180 -2.50 -10.38 -2.15
N ASP A 181 -1.46 -10.35 -1.32
CA ASP A 181 -0.42 -11.40 -1.25
C ASP A 181 -1.04 -12.77 -0.94
N LEU A 182 -1.94 -12.85 0.05
CA LEU A 182 -2.65 -14.08 0.39
C LEU A 182 -3.43 -14.64 -0.82
N ARG A 183 -4.16 -13.79 -1.54
CA ARG A 183 -4.94 -14.18 -2.73
C ARG A 183 -4.04 -14.64 -3.86
N GLN A 184 -2.89 -14.00 -4.10
CA GLN A 184 -1.94 -14.45 -5.12
C GLN A 184 -1.34 -15.82 -4.78
N ARG A 185 -1.02 -16.07 -3.50
CA ARG A 185 -0.54 -17.36 -3.02
C ARG A 185 -1.61 -18.45 -3.15
N LEU A 186 -2.84 -18.14 -2.77
CA LEU A 186 -3.99 -19.02 -2.97
C LEU A 186 -4.18 -19.36 -4.45
N LEU A 187 -4.14 -18.37 -5.34
CA LEU A 187 -4.24 -18.61 -6.77
C LEU A 187 -3.10 -19.50 -7.28
N ALA A 188 -1.86 -19.22 -6.92
CA ALA A 188 -0.71 -20.04 -7.29
C ALA A 188 -0.85 -21.49 -6.80
N ARG A 189 -1.46 -21.70 -5.63
CA ARG A 189 -1.80 -23.04 -5.13
C ARG A 189 -2.91 -23.68 -5.94
N LEU A 190 -4.01 -22.97 -6.22
CA LEU A 190 -5.13 -23.47 -7.03
C LEU A 190 -4.67 -23.91 -8.42
N LEU A 191 -3.82 -23.11 -9.09
CA LEU A 191 -3.30 -23.41 -10.42
C LEU A 191 -2.43 -24.67 -10.48
N ARG A 192 -1.95 -25.18 -9.33
CA ARG A 192 -1.17 -26.42 -9.22
C ARG A 192 -2.03 -27.64 -8.92
N LEU A 193 -3.32 -27.48 -8.63
CA LEU A 193 -4.18 -28.62 -8.31
C LEU A 193 -4.34 -29.54 -9.52
N PRO A 194 -4.22 -30.86 -9.33
CA PRO A 194 -4.41 -31.83 -10.39
C PRO A 194 -5.88 -31.94 -10.78
N LEU A 195 -6.10 -32.21 -12.06
CA LEU A 195 -7.38 -32.47 -12.68
C LEU A 195 -7.43 -33.93 -13.15
N THR A 196 -8.65 -34.48 -13.25
CA THR A 196 -8.88 -35.90 -13.64
C THR A 196 -8.27 -36.32 -14.98
N ASN A 197 -7.96 -35.37 -15.85
CA ASN A 197 -7.31 -35.61 -17.15
C ASN A 197 -5.77 -35.53 -17.09
N ARG A 198 -5.16 -35.61 -15.89
CA ARG A 198 -3.72 -35.46 -15.62
C ARG A 198 -3.15 -34.08 -15.94
N GLN A 199 -4.00 -33.09 -16.17
CA GLN A 199 -3.61 -31.68 -16.26
C GLN A 199 -3.60 -31.03 -14.88
N THR A 200 -3.07 -29.82 -14.78
CA THR A 200 -3.30 -28.95 -13.61
C THR A 200 -4.27 -27.85 -13.97
N VAL A 201 -4.98 -27.26 -12.99
CA VAL A 201 -5.88 -26.11 -13.20
C VAL A 201 -5.20 -24.96 -13.99
N GLY A 202 -3.90 -24.77 -13.80
CA GLY A 202 -3.13 -23.74 -14.48
C GLY A 202 -2.88 -23.98 -15.97
N GLN A 203 -3.10 -25.19 -16.50
CA GLN A 203 -3.03 -25.46 -17.94
C GLN A 203 -4.25 -24.89 -18.70
N PRO A 204 -5.51 -25.27 -18.40
CA PRO A 204 -6.66 -24.66 -19.05
C PRO A 204 -6.79 -23.17 -18.74
N ALA A 205 -6.36 -22.69 -17.56
CA ALA A 205 -6.39 -21.25 -17.25
C ALA A 205 -5.45 -20.41 -18.15
N ARG A 206 -4.35 -21.01 -18.65
CA ARG A 206 -3.46 -20.36 -19.63
C ARG A 206 -4.07 -20.33 -21.03
N GLU A 207 -4.78 -21.40 -21.41
CA GLU A 207 -5.50 -21.49 -22.68
C GLU A 207 -6.75 -20.60 -22.70
N ARG A 208 -7.32 -20.34 -21.52
CA ARG A 208 -8.59 -19.64 -21.33
C ARG A 208 -8.49 -18.54 -20.26
N PRO A 209 -8.18 -17.29 -20.66
CA PRO A 209 -8.04 -16.16 -19.73
C PRO A 209 -9.31 -15.84 -18.91
N ASP A 210 -10.49 -16.26 -19.38
CA ASP A 210 -11.74 -16.13 -18.62
C ASP A 210 -11.76 -17.03 -17.38
N LEU A 211 -11.16 -18.22 -17.43
CA LEU A 211 -11.03 -19.10 -16.26
C LEU A 211 -10.15 -18.48 -15.17
N ASP A 212 -9.00 -17.88 -15.53
CA ASP A 212 -8.14 -17.15 -14.56
C ASP A 212 -8.91 -16.01 -13.89
N ARG A 213 -9.67 -15.23 -14.68
CA ARG A 213 -10.53 -14.16 -14.15
C ARG A 213 -11.59 -14.68 -13.19
N LEU A 214 -12.23 -15.80 -13.52
CA LEU A 214 -13.24 -16.43 -12.66
C LEU A 214 -12.63 -16.94 -11.35
N LEU A 215 -11.47 -17.60 -11.40
CA LEU A 215 -10.74 -18.04 -10.20
C LEU A 215 -10.41 -16.86 -9.29
N ARG A 216 -9.90 -15.74 -9.85
CA ARG A 216 -9.64 -14.51 -9.10
C ARG A 216 -10.90 -13.94 -8.46
N ALA A 217 -12.00 -13.87 -9.21
CA ALA A 217 -13.28 -13.38 -8.69
C ALA A 217 -13.84 -14.26 -7.54
N GLN A 218 -13.61 -15.57 -7.59
CA GLN A 218 -13.97 -16.46 -6.48
C GLN A 218 -13.08 -16.23 -5.25
N LEU A 219 -11.77 -16.02 -5.43
CA LEU A 219 -10.84 -15.69 -4.34
C LEU A 219 -11.09 -14.31 -3.71
N GLU A 220 -11.63 -13.36 -4.47
CA GLU A 220 -12.02 -12.05 -3.94
C GLU A 220 -13.17 -12.14 -2.93
N ARG A 221 -14.09 -13.10 -3.13
CA ARG A 221 -15.24 -13.36 -2.25
C ARG A 221 -14.89 -14.18 -1.02
N LEU A 222 -13.70 -14.77 -0.98
CA LEU A 222 -13.29 -15.60 0.14
C LEU A 222 -13.08 -14.74 1.39
N ALA A 223 -13.75 -15.11 2.48
CA ALA A 223 -13.50 -14.51 3.78
C ALA A 223 -12.09 -14.87 4.25
N VAL A 224 -11.27 -13.86 4.48
CA VAL A 224 -9.93 -13.99 5.07
C VAL A 224 -10.03 -13.73 6.57
N GLY A 225 -9.10 -14.31 7.35
CA GLY A 225 -9.04 -14.08 8.80
C GLY A 225 -8.74 -12.64 9.16
N GLU A 226 -8.74 -12.33 10.45
CA GLU A 226 -8.33 -11.00 10.92
C GLU A 226 -6.82 -10.78 10.75
N PRO A 227 -6.38 -9.57 10.35
CA PRO A 227 -4.97 -9.25 10.21
C PRO A 227 -4.29 -9.17 11.57
N ALA A 228 -3.19 -9.90 11.72
CA ALA A 228 -2.31 -9.82 12.88
C ALA A 228 -1.16 -8.84 12.61
N LEU A 229 -1.08 -7.76 13.38
CA LEU A 229 0.03 -6.81 13.34
C LEU A 229 1.13 -7.25 14.31
N GLU A 230 2.25 -7.70 13.77
CA GLU A 230 3.37 -8.23 14.56
C GLU A 230 4.35 -7.13 15.00
N PRO A 231 5.05 -7.30 16.13
CA PRO A 231 6.12 -6.40 16.60
C PRO A 231 7.28 -6.21 15.60
N THR A 232 7.39 -7.11 14.63
CA THR A 232 8.39 -7.09 13.55
C THR A 232 8.04 -6.12 12.40
N GLY A 233 6.91 -5.41 12.49
CA GLY A 233 6.40 -4.59 11.40
C GLY A 233 5.79 -5.41 10.26
N LEU A 234 5.31 -6.63 10.54
CA LEU A 234 4.60 -7.48 9.58
C LEU A 234 3.11 -7.52 9.86
N CYS A 235 2.31 -7.34 8.82
CA CYS A 235 0.88 -7.57 8.84
C CYS A 235 0.66 -8.96 8.23
N VAL A 236 0.14 -9.89 9.03
CA VAL A 236 -0.04 -11.29 8.64
C VAL A 236 -1.51 -11.62 8.59
N LEU A 237 -1.96 -12.15 7.44
CA LEU A 237 -3.28 -12.70 7.26
C LEU A 237 -3.18 -14.20 7.07
N THR A 238 -3.95 -14.97 7.83
CA THR A 238 -3.99 -16.42 7.70
C THR A 238 -5.34 -16.85 7.12
N CYS A 239 -5.32 -17.78 6.17
CA CYS A 239 -6.51 -18.43 5.65
C CYS A 239 -6.31 -19.94 5.68
N THR A 240 -7.32 -20.64 6.18
CA THR A 240 -7.35 -22.10 6.26
C THR A 240 -8.47 -22.58 5.36
N LEU A 241 -8.13 -23.40 4.36
CA LEU A 241 -9.11 -23.99 3.44
C LEU A 241 -9.08 -25.49 3.52
N SER A 242 -10.25 -26.10 3.69
CA SER A 242 -10.38 -27.55 3.56
C SER A 242 -10.22 -27.97 2.09
N PRO A 243 -9.80 -29.23 1.83
CA PRO A 243 -9.75 -29.77 0.46
C PRO A 243 -11.09 -29.60 -0.28
N GLY A 244 -12.22 -29.81 0.41
CA GLY A 244 -13.55 -29.62 -0.17
C GLY A 244 -13.85 -28.18 -0.60
N GLN A 245 -13.40 -27.18 0.17
CA GLN A 245 -13.55 -25.76 -0.19
C GLN A 245 -12.72 -25.42 -1.43
N LEU A 246 -11.48 -25.92 -1.52
CA LEU A 246 -10.61 -25.72 -2.68
C LEU A 246 -11.23 -26.31 -3.95
N SER A 247 -11.67 -27.57 -3.89
CA SER A 247 -12.34 -28.23 -5.00
C SER A 247 -13.62 -27.50 -5.41
N THR A 248 -14.38 -26.98 -4.44
CA THR A 248 -15.59 -26.20 -4.72
C THR A 248 -15.27 -24.90 -5.49
N LEU A 249 -14.27 -24.15 -5.06
CA LEU A 249 -13.86 -22.90 -5.73
C LEU A 249 -13.46 -23.17 -7.19
N VAL A 250 -12.66 -24.21 -7.43
CA VAL A 250 -12.20 -24.56 -8.78
C VAL A 250 -13.33 -25.11 -9.64
N ASN A 251 -14.13 -26.05 -9.13
CA ASN A 251 -15.23 -26.65 -9.89
C ASN A 251 -16.29 -25.60 -10.27
N GLN A 252 -16.56 -24.61 -9.41
CA GLN A 252 -17.43 -23.48 -9.74
C GLN A 252 -16.87 -22.63 -10.87
N ALA A 253 -15.57 -22.31 -10.84
CA ALA A 253 -14.92 -21.55 -11.91
C ALA A 253 -14.89 -22.33 -13.24
N LEU A 254 -14.61 -23.64 -13.20
CA LEU A 254 -14.67 -24.52 -14.37
C LEU A 254 -16.08 -24.61 -14.95
N ALA A 255 -17.11 -24.70 -14.10
CA ALA A 255 -18.50 -24.72 -14.53
C ALA A 255 -18.91 -23.41 -15.21
N GLN A 256 -18.53 -22.27 -14.62
CA GLN A 256 -18.80 -20.94 -15.18
C GLN A 256 -18.06 -20.70 -16.51
N ALA A 257 -16.89 -21.32 -16.69
CA ALA A 257 -16.16 -21.32 -17.95
C ALA A 257 -16.71 -22.33 -18.98
N GLY A 258 -17.69 -23.18 -18.63
CA GLY A 258 -18.21 -24.21 -19.53
C GLY A 258 -17.28 -25.42 -19.72
N LEU A 259 -16.41 -25.71 -18.75
CA LEU A 259 -15.45 -26.83 -18.77
C LEU A 259 -15.85 -28.03 -17.88
N ALA A 260 -16.82 -27.85 -16.97
CA ALA A 260 -17.13 -28.83 -15.92
C ALA A 260 -17.62 -30.21 -16.41
N ALA A 261 -18.16 -30.33 -17.62
CA ALA A 261 -18.59 -31.63 -18.16
C ALA A 261 -17.42 -32.55 -18.52
N THR A 262 -16.20 -32.01 -18.63
CA THR A 262 -15.04 -32.72 -19.19
C THR A 262 -13.94 -32.94 -18.16
N ILE A 263 -13.89 -32.12 -17.10
CA ILE A 263 -12.77 -32.07 -16.16
C ILE A 263 -13.25 -31.77 -14.75
N ALA A 264 -12.76 -32.53 -13.76
CA ALA A 264 -12.98 -32.28 -12.33
C ALA A 264 -11.64 -32.23 -11.58
N VAL A 265 -11.62 -31.58 -10.42
CA VAL A 265 -10.47 -31.64 -9.51
C VAL A 265 -10.34 -33.07 -8.97
N GLU A 266 -9.16 -33.66 -9.14
CA GLU A 266 -8.85 -34.96 -8.55
C GLU A 266 -8.59 -34.75 -7.04
N PRO A 267 -9.14 -35.60 -6.15
CA PRO A 267 -8.75 -35.57 -4.74
C PRO A 267 -7.27 -35.92 -4.67
N ASP A 268 -6.43 -34.88 -4.58
CA ASP A 268 -4.99 -35.01 -4.44
C ASP A 268 -4.71 -35.73 -3.10
N GLY A 269 -4.10 -36.91 -3.17
CA GLY A 269 -3.75 -37.70 -1.99
C GLY A 269 -2.79 -36.97 -1.04
N ASP A 270 -2.09 -35.94 -1.52
CA ASP A 270 -1.23 -35.08 -0.69
C ASP A 270 -2.03 -34.00 0.07
N LEU A 271 -3.34 -33.89 -0.16
CA LEU A 271 -4.25 -32.96 0.52
C LEU A 271 -5.08 -33.63 1.62
N ASP A 272 -4.45 -34.48 2.43
CA ASP A 272 -5.11 -35.16 3.56
C ASP A 272 -5.58 -34.19 4.67
N GLY A 273 -5.25 -32.90 4.58
CA GLY A 273 -5.57 -31.91 5.60
C GLY A 273 -5.93 -30.52 5.06
N PRO A 274 -6.44 -29.64 5.95
CA PRO A 274 -6.68 -28.25 5.60
C PRO A 274 -5.36 -27.56 5.22
N ILE A 275 -5.39 -26.80 4.13
CA ILE A 275 -4.25 -25.99 3.72
C ILE A 275 -4.31 -24.67 4.48
N MET A 276 -3.26 -24.40 5.26
CA MET A 276 -3.05 -23.10 5.88
C MET A 276 -2.10 -22.28 5.02
N LEU A 277 -2.58 -21.13 4.54
CA LEU A 277 -1.80 -20.16 3.77
C LEU A 277 -1.76 -18.84 4.53
N GLN A 278 -0.65 -18.13 4.35
CA GLN A 278 -0.42 -16.83 4.95
C GLN A 278 -0.07 -15.82 3.86
N GLY A 279 -0.66 -14.63 3.95
CA GLY A 279 -0.25 -13.45 3.20
C GLY A 279 0.38 -12.42 4.13
N PHE A 280 1.34 -11.68 3.59
CA PHE A 280 2.17 -10.77 4.36
C PHE A 280 2.25 -9.41 3.69
N SER A 281 2.39 -8.38 4.51
CA SER A 281 2.81 -7.07 4.06
C SER A 281 3.59 -6.35 5.15
N THR A 282 4.27 -5.29 4.74
CA THR A 282 4.93 -4.34 5.62
C THR A 282 4.22 -2.98 5.55
N PRO A 283 4.50 -2.06 6.48
CA PRO A 283 4.17 -0.66 6.30
C PRO A 283 4.65 -0.14 4.94
N PRO A 284 3.91 0.76 4.28
CA PRO A 284 4.39 1.43 3.08
C PRO A 284 5.66 2.23 3.40
N PRO A 285 6.66 2.26 2.50
CA PRO A 285 7.87 3.02 2.71
C PRO A 285 7.54 4.51 2.84
N ARG A 286 7.98 5.13 3.93
CA ARG A 286 7.75 6.56 4.16
C ARG A 286 8.90 7.37 3.59
N PRO A 287 8.61 8.44 2.84
CA PRO A 287 9.63 9.47 2.67
C PRO A 287 10.10 9.92 4.06
N PRO A 288 11.40 10.23 4.23
CA PRO A 288 11.84 10.87 5.47
C PRO A 288 10.93 12.08 5.71
N PRO A 289 10.52 12.35 6.98
CA PRO A 289 9.76 13.55 7.25
C PRO A 289 10.56 14.70 6.66
N ALA A 290 9.93 15.44 5.75
CA ALA A 290 10.54 16.60 5.15
C ALA A 290 11.10 17.43 6.31
N ALA A 291 12.35 17.90 6.17
CA ALA A 291 12.80 18.96 7.05
C ALA A 291 11.66 19.99 7.06
N GLY A 292 11.20 20.38 8.25
CA GLY A 292 10.05 21.28 8.39
C GLY A 292 10.19 22.41 7.38
N PRO A 293 9.08 22.89 6.79
CA PRO A 293 9.12 23.80 5.65
C PRO A 293 10.21 24.83 5.90
N PRO A 294 11.17 25.01 4.96
CA PRO A 294 12.25 25.95 5.16
C PRO A 294 11.60 27.24 5.64
N ARG A 295 12.00 27.76 6.81
CA ARG A 295 11.40 28.96 7.37
C ARG A 295 11.44 30.00 6.26
N LEU A 296 10.28 30.26 5.65
CA LEU A 296 10.26 31.20 4.55
C LEU A 296 10.72 32.52 5.14
N GLY A 297 11.62 33.18 4.45
CA GLY A 297 12.27 34.39 4.92
C GLY A 297 11.26 35.54 5.15
N PRO A 298 11.73 36.79 5.26
CA PRO A 298 10.82 37.92 5.41
C PRO A 298 9.77 37.96 4.29
N ARG A 299 8.57 38.45 4.60
CA ARG A 299 7.47 38.65 3.64
C ARG A 299 8.02 39.34 2.38
N PRO A 300 7.89 38.73 1.18
CA PRO A 300 8.42 39.32 -0.04
C PRO A 300 7.58 40.51 -0.50
N ALA A 301 8.19 41.49 -1.15
CA ALA A 301 7.51 42.72 -1.59
C ALA A 301 6.36 42.47 -2.58
N TRP A 302 6.39 41.36 -3.32
CA TRP A 302 5.30 40.99 -4.22
C TRP A 302 4.02 40.55 -3.49
N ALA A 303 4.09 40.17 -2.21
CA ALA A 303 2.93 39.70 -1.46
C ALA A 303 1.82 40.77 -1.35
N ASP A 304 2.18 42.05 -1.41
CA ASP A 304 1.19 43.14 -1.34
C ASP A 304 0.49 43.43 -2.68
N GLN A 305 0.82 42.70 -3.74
CA GLN A 305 0.29 42.93 -5.08
C GLN A 305 -0.93 42.05 -5.39
N VAL A 306 -1.72 42.49 -6.38
CA VAL A 306 -2.79 41.68 -6.98
C VAL A 306 -2.34 41.25 -8.36
N LEU A 307 -2.24 39.94 -8.57
CA LEU A 307 -1.91 39.37 -9.87
C LEU A 307 -3.20 39.12 -10.64
N SER A 308 -3.26 39.52 -11.91
CA SER A 308 -4.45 39.31 -12.74
C SER A 308 -4.09 38.87 -14.15
N LYS A 309 -4.95 38.02 -14.72
CA LYS A 309 -4.81 37.51 -16.10
C LYS A 309 -6.13 37.58 -16.84
N THR A 310 -6.04 38.03 -18.08
CA THR A 310 -7.17 38.12 -18.99
C THR A 310 -6.93 37.20 -20.16
N ALA A 311 -7.88 36.32 -20.45
CA ALA A 311 -7.82 35.44 -21.60
C ALA A 311 -9.09 35.54 -22.45
N THR A 312 -8.94 35.18 -23.72
CA THR A 312 -10.02 35.09 -24.69
C THR A 312 -10.13 33.66 -25.20
N ALA A 313 -11.33 33.13 -25.34
CA ALA A 313 -11.56 31.82 -25.93
C ALA A 313 -12.90 31.76 -26.66
N SER A 314 -12.95 30.94 -27.71
CA SER A 314 -14.17 30.62 -28.46
C SER A 314 -14.63 29.20 -28.13
N ALA A 315 -15.95 28.97 -28.18
CA ALA A 315 -16.49 27.63 -28.06
C ALA A 315 -16.22 26.78 -29.32
N PRO A 316 -16.29 25.44 -29.21
CA PRO A 316 -16.15 24.56 -30.37
C PRO A 316 -17.18 24.89 -31.46
N ALA A 317 -16.72 24.94 -32.73
CA ALA A 317 -17.56 25.30 -33.88
C ALA A 317 -18.80 24.40 -34.06
N ALA A 318 -18.75 23.16 -33.55
CA ALA A 318 -19.85 22.20 -33.62
C ALA A 318 -21.01 22.47 -32.64
N THR A 319 -20.89 23.46 -31.74
CA THR A 319 -21.92 23.75 -30.74
C THR A 319 -23.06 24.55 -31.37
N GLY A 320 -24.20 23.88 -31.64
CA GLY A 320 -25.34 24.45 -32.34
C GLY A 320 -26.12 25.51 -31.54
N ASP A 321 -26.33 25.29 -30.24
CA ASP A 321 -27.09 26.20 -29.37
C ASP A 321 -26.27 27.45 -28.98
N PRO A 322 -26.77 28.69 -29.24
CA PRO A 322 -26.08 29.92 -28.86
C PRO A 322 -25.86 30.10 -27.34
N ALA A 323 -26.79 29.62 -26.50
CA ALA A 323 -26.65 29.75 -25.05
C ALA A 323 -25.54 28.84 -24.51
N GLU A 324 -25.55 27.57 -24.93
CA GLU A 324 -24.49 26.60 -24.66
C GLU A 324 -23.13 27.10 -25.20
N ARG A 325 -23.10 27.64 -26.42
CA ARG A 325 -21.89 28.21 -27.03
C ARG A 325 -21.29 29.33 -26.17
N ARG A 326 -22.11 30.27 -25.68
CA ARG A 326 -21.64 31.34 -24.77
C ARG A 326 -21.10 30.77 -23.46
N ALA A 327 -21.80 29.80 -22.86
CA ALA A 327 -21.36 29.17 -21.61
C ALA A 327 -20.02 28.43 -21.76
N LEU A 328 -19.84 27.68 -22.85
CA LEU A 328 -18.59 26.99 -23.17
C LEU A 328 -17.44 27.96 -23.45
N ALA A 329 -17.68 29.04 -24.18
CA ALA A 329 -16.66 30.06 -24.45
C ALA A 329 -16.18 30.72 -23.15
N VAL A 330 -17.11 31.10 -22.25
CA VAL A 330 -16.77 31.66 -20.93
C VAL A 330 -15.99 30.66 -20.08
N ARG A 331 -16.37 29.38 -20.09
CA ARG A 331 -15.64 28.32 -19.38
C ARG A 331 -14.23 28.15 -19.91
N ALA A 332 -14.06 28.12 -21.23
CA ALA A 332 -12.76 28.01 -21.87
C ALA A 332 -11.86 29.22 -21.55
N ALA A 333 -12.40 30.45 -21.63
CA ALA A 333 -11.66 31.66 -21.30
C ALA A 333 -11.21 31.67 -19.83
N ARG A 334 -12.06 31.17 -18.92
CA ARG A 334 -11.71 31.01 -17.50
C ARG A 334 -10.59 30.01 -17.28
N ILE A 335 -10.64 28.85 -17.93
CA ILE A 335 -9.59 27.82 -17.82
C ILE A 335 -8.25 28.39 -18.29
N GLU A 336 -8.23 29.07 -19.43
CA GLU A 336 -7.01 29.66 -19.97
C GLU A 336 -6.47 30.81 -19.10
N ALA A 337 -7.35 31.70 -18.61
CA ALA A 337 -6.94 32.78 -17.71
C ALA A 337 -6.35 32.24 -16.40
N ARG A 338 -6.94 31.18 -15.84
CA ARG A 338 -6.40 30.47 -14.66
C ARG A 338 -5.06 29.80 -14.95
N ARG A 339 -4.91 29.14 -16.09
CA ARG A 339 -3.64 28.52 -16.51
C ARG A 339 -2.52 29.54 -16.59
N GLN A 340 -2.77 30.70 -17.21
CA GLN A 340 -1.79 31.79 -17.29
C GLN A 340 -1.47 32.38 -15.91
N LEU A 341 -2.48 32.51 -15.04
CA LEU A 341 -2.28 33.02 -13.68
C LEU A 341 -1.39 32.06 -12.89
N TRP A 342 -1.61 30.75 -13.01
CA TRP A 342 -0.84 29.73 -12.32
C TRP A 342 0.63 29.72 -12.75
N LEU A 343 0.89 29.84 -14.07
CA LEU A 343 2.27 29.94 -14.58
C LEU A 343 3.05 31.11 -13.99
N GLU A 344 2.40 32.24 -13.72
CA GLU A 344 3.08 33.36 -13.06
C GLU A 344 3.25 33.14 -11.56
N ILE A 345 2.25 32.55 -10.89
CA ILE A 345 2.34 32.19 -9.47
C ILE A 345 3.53 31.23 -9.25
N GLU A 346 3.67 30.19 -10.07
CA GLU A 346 4.74 29.20 -9.94
C GLU A 346 6.14 29.81 -10.08
N ASN A 347 6.27 30.92 -10.81
CA ASN A 347 7.54 31.61 -11.05
C ASN A 347 7.87 32.70 -10.02
N LEU A 348 6.99 32.96 -9.04
CA LEU A 348 7.27 33.92 -7.98
C LEU A 348 8.46 33.44 -7.14
N MET A 349 9.49 34.28 -7.03
CA MET A 349 10.69 33.98 -6.24
C MET A 349 10.43 34.16 -4.74
N LEU A 350 10.76 33.14 -3.96
CA LEU A 350 10.75 33.20 -2.50
C LEU A 350 12.11 33.71 -1.99
N PRO A 351 12.17 34.31 -0.78
CA PRO A 351 13.43 34.79 -0.18
C PRO A 351 14.53 33.72 -0.06
N ALA A 352 14.13 32.44 -0.01
CA ALA A 352 15.05 31.31 0.06
C ALA A 352 15.72 30.95 -1.29
N GLY A 353 15.46 31.71 -2.35
CA GLY A 353 16.06 31.50 -3.69
C GLY A 353 15.41 30.40 -4.52
N GLN A 354 14.29 29.85 -4.08
CA GLN A 354 13.47 28.89 -4.84
C GLN A 354 12.15 29.53 -5.30
N THR A 355 11.50 28.96 -6.30
CA THR A 355 10.20 29.46 -6.76
C THR A 355 9.05 28.94 -5.90
N VAL A 356 7.87 29.57 -5.98
CA VAL A 356 6.64 29.04 -5.36
C VAL A 356 6.30 27.64 -5.92
N GLY A 357 6.47 27.41 -7.22
CA GLY A 357 6.24 26.09 -7.82
C GLY A 357 7.16 25.02 -7.23
N GLU A 358 8.45 25.32 -7.07
CA GLU A 358 9.43 24.42 -6.44
C GLU A 358 9.09 24.16 -4.96
N ALA A 359 8.66 25.21 -4.24
CA ALA A 359 8.27 25.08 -2.84
C ALA A 359 7.02 24.18 -2.69
N ILE A 360 5.99 24.37 -3.53
CA ILE A 360 4.77 23.54 -3.51
C ILE A 360 5.08 22.10 -3.89
N ALA A 361 5.89 21.87 -4.93
CA ALA A 361 6.22 20.52 -5.39
C ALA A 361 6.94 19.67 -4.33
N ARG A 362 7.65 20.30 -3.40
CA ARG A 362 8.34 19.62 -2.28
C ARG A 362 7.43 19.31 -1.09
N ARG A 363 6.18 19.78 -1.10
CA ARG A 363 5.24 19.59 0.01
C ARG A 363 4.47 18.27 -0.13
N PRO A 364 4.32 17.49 0.96
CA PRO A 364 3.48 16.30 0.95
C PRO A 364 1.99 16.63 0.78
N ASP A 365 1.57 17.87 1.08
CA ASP A 365 0.21 18.38 0.93
C ASP A 365 0.02 19.29 -0.31
N ALA A 366 0.88 19.15 -1.33
CA ALA A 366 0.85 19.98 -2.54
C ALA A 366 -0.55 20.13 -3.17
N ALA A 367 -1.31 19.03 -3.26
CA ALA A 367 -2.66 19.06 -3.82
C ALA A 367 -3.62 19.99 -3.04
N ARG A 368 -3.55 19.96 -1.70
CA ARG A 368 -4.36 20.83 -0.83
C ARG A 368 -3.94 22.30 -0.94
N VAL A 369 -2.64 22.54 -1.09
CA VAL A 369 -2.11 23.91 -1.32
C VAL A 369 -2.60 24.47 -2.64
N ILE A 370 -2.55 23.69 -3.71
CA ILE A 370 -3.05 24.08 -5.04
C ILE A 370 -4.55 24.39 -4.96
N GLU A 371 -5.33 23.52 -4.31
CA GLU A 371 -6.77 23.73 -4.11
C GLU A 371 -7.08 25.01 -3.32
N ALA A 372 -6.32 25.28 -2.25
CA ALA A 372 -6.48 26.49 -1.45
C ALA A 372 -6.17 27.77 -2.24
N ILE A 373 -5.17 27.73 -3.15
CA ILE A 373 -4.86 28.87 -4.01
C ILE A 373 -5.92 29.05 -5.11
N ASP A 374 -6.40 27.98 -5.74
CA ASP A 374 -7.47 28.07 -6.74
C ASP A 374 -8.76 28.61 -6.11
N ALA A 375 -9.11 28.17 -4.90
CA ALA A 375 -10.27 28.66 -4.15
C ALA A 375 -10.18 30.17 -3.79
N ALA A 376 -8.97 30.72 -3.69
CA ALA A 376 -8.75 32.15 -3.42
C ALA A 376 -8.82 33.03 -4.69
N THR A 377 -8.90 32.42 -5.87
CA THR A 377 -8.98 33.15 -7.15
C THR A 377 -10.38 33.74 -7.33
N PHE A 378 -10.47 35.02 -7.72
CA PHE A 378 -11.72 35.73 -7.93
C PHE A 378 -11.77 36.41 -9.31
N ASN A 379 -12.97 36.76 -9.77
CA ASN A 379 -13.16 37.47 -11.03
C ASN A 379 -13.41 38.96 -10.72
N PRO A 380 -12.50 39.89 -11.05
CA PRO A 380 -12.70 41.31 -10.78
C PRO A 380 -13.80 41.94 -11.67
N SER A 381 -14.16 41.29 -12.77
CA SER A 381 -15.17 41.77 -13.73
C SER A 381 -16.03 40.61 -14.27
N ALA A 382 -17.23 40.94 -14.74
CA ALA A 382 -18.09 39.99 -15.43
C ALA A 382 -17.49 39.61 -16.81
N PRO A 383 -17.67 38.36 -17.27
CA PRO A 383 -17.25 37.97 -18.61
C PRO A 383 -17.98 38.77 -19.69
N THR A 384 -17.26 39.15 -20.74
CA THR A 384 -17.84 39.76 -21.95
C THR A 384 -17.77 38.77 -23.09
N VAL A 385 -18.83 38.62 -23.88
CA VAL A 385 -18.85 37.78 -25.08
C VAL A 385 -19.20 38.65 -26.28
N ASP A 386 -18.39 38.57 -27.34
CA ASP A 386 -18.64 39.31 -28.57
C ASP A 386 -19.64 38.61 -29.50
N ASP A 387 -19.98 39.26 -30.62
CA ASP A 387 -20.91 38.73 -31.63
C ASP A 387 -20.40 37.46 -32.33
N HIS A 388 -19.09 37.20 -32.26
CA HIS A 388 -18.46 36.02 -32.82
C HIS A 388 -18.47 34.82 -31.85
N GLY A 389 -19.00 35.00 -30.64
CA GLY A 389 -19.02 33.96 -29.62
C GLY A 389 -17.66 33.75 -28.93
N THR A 390 -16.76 34.73 -29.01
CA THR A 390 -15.50 34.76 -28.26
C THR A 390 -15.76 35.43 -26.92
N ALA A 391 -15.48 34.70 -25.83
CA ALA A 391 -15.56 35.22 -24.47
C ALA A 391 -14.20 35.78 -24.03
N LYS A 392 -14.22 36.94 -23.36
CA LYS A 392 -13.08 37.53 -22.64
C LYS A 392 -13.40 37.53 -21.15
N LEU A 393 -12.48 37.00 -20.35
CA LEU A 393 -12.63 36.94 -18.88
C LEU A 393 -11.30 37.27 -18.21
N THR A 394 -11.38 38.02 -17.11
CA THR A 394 -10.25 38.30 -16.22
C THR A 394 -10.40 37.52 -14.91
N VAL A 395 -9.32 36.87 -14.47
CA VAL A 395 -9.18 36.29 -13.13
C VAL A 395 -8.10 37.05 -12.36
N ALA A 396 -8.23 37.13 -11.04
CA ALA A 396 -7.26 37.78 -10.17
C ALA A 396 -7.07 37.02 -8.86
N LEU A 397 -5.91 37.23 -8.24
CA LEU A 397 -5.53 36.65 -6.96
C LEU A 397 -4.69 37.66 -6.17
N ARG A 398 -4.99 37.79 -4.87
CA ARG A 398 -4.16 38.57 -3.95
C ARG A 398 -2.92 37.75 -3.60
N LEU A 399 -1.73 38.25 -3.92
CA LEU A 399 -0.50 37.47 -3.72
C LEU A 399 -0.18 37.24 -2.23
N GLU A 400 -0.73 38.05 -1.33
CA GLU A 400 -0.65 37.82 0.11
C GLU A 400 -1.26 36.47 0.50
N THR A 401 -2.35 36.07 -0.16
CA THR A 401 -2.99 34.77 0.11
C THR A 401 -2.07 33.63 -0.33
N VAL A 402 -1.37 33.77 -1.46
CA VAL A 402 -0.36 32.79 -1.90
C VAL A 402 0.76 32.69 -0.87
N TRP A 403 1.31 33.83 -0.44
CA TRP A 403 2.35 33.87 0.57
C TRP A 403 1.92 33.17 1.87
N GLN A 404 0.75 33.51 2.41
CA GLN A 404 0.22 32.89 3.63
C GLN A 404 -0.01 31.38 3.51
N ILE A 405 -0.46 30.90 2.35
CA ILE A 405 -0.69 29.47 2.13
C ILE A 405 0.67 28.75 2.06
N VAL A 406 1.63 29.28 1.31
CA VAL A 406 2.94 28.66 1.10
C VAL A 406 3.81 28.73 2.36
N SER A 407 3.65 29.76 3.20
CA SER A 407 4.42 29.97 4.44
C SER A 407 3.94 29.16 5.65
N ARG A 408 2.76 28.55 5.57
CA ARG A 408 2.28 27.56 6.56
C ARG A 408 2.91 26.21 6.27
#